data_AF-H3NXI8-F1
#
_entry.id   AF-H3NXI8-F1
#
_cell.length_a   1.000
_cell.length_b   1.000
_cell.length_c   1.000
_cell.angle_alpha   90.00
_cell.angle_beta   90.00
_cell.angle_gamma   90.00
#
_symmetry.space_group_name_H-M   'P 1'
#
loop_
_entity.id
_entity.type
_entity.pdbx_description
1 polymer ?
#
loop_
_entity_poly.entity_id
_entity_poly.type
_entity_poly.pdbx_seq_one_letter_code
_entity_poly.pdbx_strand_id
1 'polypeptide(L)' 'MLTKLLTGFLGALPFFFGLAFLAPLAVQVLGNFGITAIGGVDAWPIALVVFGVWGGLATWNGRWI' A
#
# COMPACT_ATOMS: atom_id res chain seq x y z
N MET A 1 -24.43 13.02 -5.86
CA MET A 1 -23.79 11.68 -5.81
C MET A 1 -22.31 11.73 -6.13
N LEU A 2 -21.90 12.36 -7.24
CA LEU A 2 -20.49 12.50 -7.65
C LEU A 2 -19.58 13.03 -6.54
N THR A 3 -19.98 14.11 -5.86
CA THR A 3 -19.18 14.71 -4.76
C THR A 3 -18.92 13.73 -3.62
N LYS A 4 -19.93 12.98 -3.19
CA LYS A 4 -19.80 11.98 -2.12
C LYS A 4 -18.85 10.84 -2.51
N LEU A 5 -18.87 10.46 -3.79
CA LEU A 5 -18.01 9.43 -4.36
C LEU A 5 -16.55 9.92 -4.44
N LEU A 6 -16.33 11.15 -4.91
CA LEU A 6 -15.02 11.81 -4.93
C LEU A 6 -14.46 11.97 -3.52
N THR A 7 -15.25 12.43 -2.56
CA THR A 7 -14.80 12.57 -1.17
C THR A 7 -14.41 11.22 -0.56
N GLY A 8 -15.20 10.17 -0.81
CA GLY A 8 -14.85 8.81 -0.38
C GLY A 8 -13.56 8.30 -1.02
N PHE A 9 -13.39 8.49 -2.33
CA PHE A 9 -12.19 8.08 -3.05
C PHE A 9 -10.93 8.83 -2.58
N LEU A 10 -11.02 10.15 -2.45
CA LEU A 10 -9.91 10.99 -1.97
C LEU A 10 -9.56 10.70 -0.50
N GLY A 11 -10.55 10.31 0.32
CA GLY A 11 -10.29 9.84 1.69
C GLY A 11 -9.56 8.50 1.73
N ALA A 12 -9.86 7.60 0.80
CA ALA A 12 -9.21 6.29 0.65
C ALA A 12 -7.92 6.35 -0.19
N LEU A 13 -7.47 7.53 -0.63
CA LEU A 13 -6.26 7.69 -1.46
C LEU A 13 -5.01 7.06 -0.82
N PRO A 14 -4.75 7.20 0.50
CA PRO A 14 -3.61 6.54 1.14
C PRO A 14 -3.64 5.02 1.02
N PHE A 15 -4.82 4.41 1.15
CA PHE A 15 -4.99 2.96 0.98
C PHE A 15 -4.67 2.51 -0.44
N PHE A 16 -5.26 3.17 -1.45
CA PHE A 16 -4.96 2.85 -2.85
C PHE A 16 -3.50 3.10 -3.21
N PHE A 17 -2.91 4.16 -2.68
CA PHE A 17 -1.48 4.45 -2.87
C PHE A 17 -0.60 3.36 -2.24
N GLY A 18 -0.93 2.90 -1.03
CA GLY A 18 -0.24 1.79 -0.39
C GLY A 18 -0.20 0.53 -1.26
N LEU A 19 -1.37 0.11 -1.75
CA LEU A 19 -1.48 -1.11 -2.54
C LEU A 19 -0.97 -1.00 -3.97
N ALA A 20 -1.33 0.07 -4.67
CA ALA A 20 -1.08 0.20 -6.11
C ALA A 20 0.28 0.84 -6.44
N PHE A 21 0.91 1.53 -5.48
CA PHE A 21 2.20 2.19 -5.70
C PHE A 21 3.28 1.67 -4.76
N LEU A 22 3.07 1.74 -3.44
CA LEU A 22 4.14 1.41 -2.48
C LEU A 22 4.45 -0.09 -2.45
N ALA A 23 3.45 -0.97 -2.52
CA ALA A 23 3.71 -2.41 -2.55
C ALA A 23 4.52 -2.85 -3.79
N PRO A 24 4.16 -2.47 -5.04
CA PRO A 24 4.98 -2.76 -6.21
C PRO A 24 6.38 -2.15 -6.13
N LEU A 25 6.49 -0.90 -5.63
CA LEU A 25 7.78 -0.24 -5.46
C LEU A 25 8.68 -1.01 -4.50
N ALA A 26 8.13 -1.45 -3.36
CA ALA A 26 8.89 -2.21 -2.38
C ALA A 26 9.36 -3.56 -2.94
N VAL A 27 8.52 -4.28 -3.68
CA VAL A 27 8.93 -5.52 -4.35
C VAL A 27 10.06 -5.27 -5.35
N GLN A 28 9.98 -4.19 -6.14
CA GLN A 28 11.05 -3.82 -7.08
C GLN A 28 12.35 -3.48 -6.35
N VAL A 29 12.28 -2.70 -5.28
CA VAL A 29 13.44 -2.35 -4.45
C VAL A 29 14.05 -3.62 -3.85
N LEU A 30 13.26 -4.49 -3.25
CA LEU A 30 13.72 -5.77 -2.68
C LEU A 30 14.35 -6.66 -3.76
N GLY A 31 13.74 -6.73 -4.94
CA GLY A 31 14.27 -7.46 -6.09
C GLY A 31 15.65 -6.96 -6.54
N ASN A 32 15.91 -5.64 -6.48
CA ASN A 32 17.23 -5.07 -6.77
C ASN A 32 18.32 -5.50 -5.77
N PHE A 33 17.94 -5.91 -4.55
CA PHE A 33 18.83 -6.49 -3.55
C PHE A 33 18.87 -8.02 -3.58
N GLY A 34 18.25 -8.66 -4.58
CA GLY A 34 18.15 -10.12 -4.67
C GLY A 34 17.17 -10.75 -3.66
N ILE A 35 16.33 -9.95 -3.02
CA ILE A 35 15.34 -10.42 -2.05
C ILE A 35 14.03 -10.68 -2.77
N THR A 36 13.73 -11.94 -3.03
CA THR A 36 12.47 -12.39 -3.66
C THR A 36 11.48 -12.97 -2.65
N ALA A 37 11.96 -13.43 -1.49
CA ALA A 37 11.18 -13.98 -0.40
C ALA A 37 11.75 -13.59 0.97
N ILE A 38 10.89 -13.50 1.97
CA ILE A 38 11.25 -13.22 3.37
C ILE A 38 10.59 -14.31 4.24
N GLY A 39 11.39 -15.07 4.97
CA GLY A 39 10.88 -16.15 5.82
C GLY A 39 10.16 -17.28 5.06
N GLY A 40 10.52 -17.52 3.79
CA GLY A 40 9.89 -18.53 2.94
C GLY A 40 8.59 -18.07 2.26
N VAL A 41 8.19 -16.82 2.44
CA VAL A 41 7.02 -16.21 1.77
C VAL A 41 7.50 -15.20 0.75
N ASP A 42 6.90 -15.22 -0.45
CA ASP A 42 7.22 -14.26 -1.52
C ASP A 42 7.07 -12.80 -1.06
N ALA A 43 7.91 -11.93 -1.61
CA ALA A 43 7.92 -10.50 -1.25
C ALA A 43 6.59 -9.78 -1.58
N TRP A 44 5.84 -10.25 -2.58
CA TRP A 44 4.58 -9.63 -3.03
C TRP A 44 3.47 -9.66 -1.97
N PRO A 45 3.05 -10.82 -1.44
CA PRO A 45 2.07 -10.88 -0.35
C PRO A 45 2.47 -10.05 0.87
N ILE A 46 3.76 -10.06 1.22
CA ILE A 46 4.29 -9.30 2.36
C ILE A 46 4.15 -7.80 2.10
N ALA A 47 4.57 -7.32 0.94
CA ALA A 47 4.45 -5.92 0.57
C ALA A 47 2.98 -5.46 0.56
N LEU A 48 2.07 -6.27 0.02
CA LEU A 48 0.64 -5.96 0.02
C LEU A 48 0.07 -5.84 1.44
N VAL A 49 0.44 -6.74 2.35
CA VAL A 49 0.00 -6.67 3.75
C VAL A 49 0.57 -5.42 4.42
N VAL A 50 1.87 -5.19 4.31
CA VAL A 50 2.54 -4.04 4.96
C VAL A 50 1.95 -2.71 4.49
N PHE A 51 1.87 -2.50 3.17
CA PHE A 51 1.38 -1.23 2.63
C PHE A 51 -0.14 -1.11 2.59
N GLY A 52 -0.87 -2.23 2.59
CA GLY A 52 -2.31 -2.25 2.81
C GLY A 52 -2.67 -1.84 4.24
N VAL A 53 -1.96 -2.37 5.24
CA VAL A 53 -2.13 -1.98 6.65
C VAL A 53 -1.75 -0.52 6.85
N TRP A 54 -0.57 -0.10 6.36
CA TRP A 54 -0.16 1.30 6.43
C TRP A 54 -1.17 2.23 5.76
N GLY A 55 -1.62 1.92 4.56
CA GLY A 55 -2.57 2.74 3.81
C GLY A 55 -3.95 2.80 4.49
N GLY A 56 -4.39 1.69 5.09
CA GLY A 56 -5.62 1.63 5.88
C GLY A 56 -5.54 2.51 7.13
N LEU A 57 -4.40 2.45 7.85
CA LEU A 57 -4.15 3.31 9.02
C LEU A 57 -4.06 4.79 8.62
N ALA A 58 -3.41 5.10 7.50
CA ALA A 58 -3.29 6.46 6.99
C ALA A 58 -4.66 7.04 6.58
N THR A 59 -5.51 6.23 5.94
CA THR A 59 -6.89 6.60 5.63
C THR A 59 -7.72 6.81 6.91
N TRP A 60 -7.60 5.94 7.91
CA TRP A 60 -8.32 6.10 9.19
C TRP A 60 -7.91 7.40 9.90
N ASN A 61 -6.61 7.65 10.03
CA ASN A 61 -6.08 8.78 10.76
C ASN A 61 -6.21 10.11 9.99
N GLY A 62 -6.66 10.08 8.73
CA GLY A 62 -6.71 11.25 7.86
C GLY A 62 -5.33 11.86 7.61
N ARG A 63 -4.25 11.08 7.77
CA ARG A 63 -2.86 11.54 7.73
C ARG A 63 -2.00 10.53 6.99
N TRP A 64 -1.09 11.03 6.17
CA TRP A 64 -0.15 10.21 5.40
C TRP A 64 1.05 9.73 6.24
N ILE A 65 1.34 10.42 7.35
CA ILE A 65 2.43 10.15 8.31
C ILE A 65 1.93 10.40 9.73
#